data_AF-A0A483LVI4-F1
#
_entry.id   AF-A0A483LVI4-F1
#
_cell.length_a   1.000
_cell.length_b   1.000
_cell.length_c   1.000
_cell.angle_alpha   90.00
_cell.angle_beta   90.00
_cell.angle_gamma   90.00
#
_symmetry.space_group_name_H-M   'P 1'
#
loop_
_entity.id
_entity.type
_entity.pdbx_description
1 polymer ?
#
loop_
_entity_poly.entity_id
_entity_poly.type
_entity_poly.pdbx_seq_one_letter_code
_entity_poly.pdbx_strand_id
1 'polypeptide(L)'
;IISDTLTALEDPKNGLSGNSGAGIILNSSSCVGLLGLYTDTGDYGICYGDIVDFSINELLTSSGYVPLEMEEDLSNNFKALIQSDFMECFVRMECDLNLDKNRIVNLYRLCLDGKKYNYVKIGERLIDCIPSFSLSRKQLMRCRERNAFGKATLSAIRNFLKIERKTKISEMLLQGFLESYLHAPKLYSFDEINNAGFHGAHVKFNKNRNVELIHSAAFISNSLSDGVSYAIDVILKAFPELRSLDGLLGNTFLETNFTEDECQILASLLIPGESSYSQGYEDRLAIFIGYNHKIEESLIYENASRFPSLLEQKIILNVQQALEYRKEEINKLSIVNATIDCFFVPFDDVNKFNDEFIESLKYEED
;
A
#
# COMPACT_ATOMS: atom_id res chain seq x y z
N ILE A 1 25.03 -7.66 -14.41
CA ILE A 1 24.28 -8.86 -14.85
C ILE A 1 24.89 -9.30 -16.17
N ILE A 2 25.58 -10.45 -16.18
CA ILE A 2 26.06 -11.10 -17.40
C ILE A 2 25.23 -12.38 -17.52
N SER A 3 24.09 -12.31 -18.19
CA SER A 3 23.49 -13.40 -18.99
C SER A 3 22.09 -13.00 -19.45
N ASP A 4 21.77 -13.39 -20.69
CA ASP A 4 20.43 -13.54 -21.27
C ASP A 4 19.76 -12.35 -21.98
N THR A 5 20.54 -11.55 -22.71
CA THR A 5 20.03 -10.72 -23.84
C THR A 5 20.63 -11.13 -25.20
N LEU A 6 21.02 -12.41 -25.33
CA LEU A 6 21.51 -12.98 -26.58
C LEU A 6 20.40 -13.73 -27.33
N THR A 7 19.35 -13.03 -27.76
CA THR A 7 18.45 -13.61 -28.76
C THR A 7 17.78 -12.51 -29.60
N ALA A 8 17.99 -12.64 -30.93
CA ALA A 8 17.35 -11.91 -32.02
C ALA A 8 17.99 -10.59 -32.50
N LEU A 9 19.32 -10.50 -32.55
CA LEU A 9 19.97 -9.66 -33.56
C LEU A 9 20.53 -10.57 -34.66
N GLU A 10 20.10 -10.34 -35.90
CA GLU A 10 20.58 -11.07 -37.07
C GLU A 10 22.11 -10.96 -37.21
N ASP A 11 22.73 -12.04 -37.70
CA ASP A 11 24.18 -12.21 -37.93
C ASP A 11 24.82 -10.97 -38.60
N PRO A 12 25.72 -10.22 -37.93
CA PRO A 12 26.27 -8.97 -38.43
C PRO A 12 27.41 -9.28 -39.41
N LYS A 13 27.04 -9.69 -40.64
CA LYS A 13 28.03 -9.88 -41.71
C LYS A 13 28.67 -8.58 -42.20
N ASN A 14 28.18 -7.42 -41.75
CA ASN A 14 28.76 -6.11 -42.02
C ASN A 14 28.89 -5.36 -40.69
N GLY A 15 30.09 -4.90 -40.34
CA GLY A 15 30.36 -4.18 -39.10
C GLY A 15 29.40 -3.02 -38.87
N LEU A 16 28.82 -2.97 -37.66
CA LEU A 16 27.82 -2.01 -37.18
C LEU A 16 28.43 -0.62 -36.84
N SER A 17 29.52 -0.22 -37.50
CA SER A 17 30.26 1.02 -37.18
C SER A 17 29.49 2.31 -37.49
N GLY A 18 28.28 2.21 -38.06
CA GLY A 18 27.36 3.33 -38.30
C GLY A 18 26.14 3.38 -37.38
N ASN A 19 26.01 2.45 -36.42
CA ASN A 19 24.79 2.31 -35.61
C ASN A 19 24.91 2.87 -34.19
N SER A 20 26.07 3.42 -33.79
CA SER A 20 26.24 4.09 -32.49
C SER A 20 25.17 5.16 -32.29
N GLY A 21 24.47 5.09 -31.16
CA GLY A 21 23.29 5.92 -30.85
C GLY A 21 21.94 5.30 -31.24
N ALA A 22 21.91 4.10 -31.83
CA ALA A 22 20.67 3.37 -32.07
C ALA A 22 20.04 2.91 -30.74
N GLY A 23 18.71 2.98 -30.65
CA GLY A 23 17.98 2.52 -29.48
C GLY A 23 17.98 1.00 -29.34
N ILE A 24 18.34 0.51 -28.16
CA ILE A 24 18.18 -0.89 -27.74
C ILE A 24 16.79 -1.01 -27.13
N ILE A 25 15.92 -1.85 -27.72
CA ILE A 25 14.54 -2.00 -27.28
C ILE A 25 14.41 -3.30 -26.49
N LEU A 26 13.85 -3.22 -25.28
CA LEU A 26 13.38 -4.38 -24.54
C LEU A 26 11.97 -4.72 -25.01
N ASN A 27 11.77 -5.96 -25.45
CA ASN A 27 10.46 -6.48 -25.85
C ASN A 27 10.09 -7.67 -24.96
N SER A 28 9.14 -7.46 -24.07
CA SER A 28 8.56 -8.47 -23.19
C SER A 28 7.08 -8.68 -23.52
N SER A 29 6.49 -9.76 -23.05
CA SER A 29 5.06 -10.06 -23.25
C SER A 29 4.11 -8.99 -22.69
N SER A 30 4.59 -8.09 -21.83
CA SER A 30 3.81 -7.06 -21.16
C SER A 30 4.25 -5.62 -21.47
N CYS A 31 5.39 -5.40 -22.11
CA CYS A 31 5.95 -4.07 -22.36
C CYS A 31 6.94 -4.07 -23.56
N VAL A 32 6.92 -2.98 -24.33
CA VAL A 32 7.97 -2.61 -25.28
C VAL A 32 8.54 -1.25 -24.86
N GLY A 33 9.82 -1.20 -24.51
CA GLY A 33 10.47 0.02 -23.98
C GLY A 33 11.90 0.20 -24.48
N LEU A 34 12.41 1.43 -24.43
CA LEU A 34 13.81 1.73 -24.74
C LEU A 34 14.68 1.40 -23.51
N LEU A 35 15.57 0.42 -23.66
CA LEU A 35 16.47 -0.06 -22.60
C LEU A 35 17.80 0.69 -22.58
N GLY A 36 18.30 1.10 -23.74
CA GLY A 36 19.65 1.63 -23.85
C GLY A 36 19.95 2.24 -25.22
N LEU A 37 21.16 2.74 -25.37
CA LEU A 37 21.72 3.19 -26.64
C LEU A 37 22.90 2.28 -26.98
N TYR A 38 22.89 1.70 -28.17
CA TYR A 38 24.02 0.95 -28.69
C TYR A 38 25.22 1.89 -28.85
N THR A 39 26.38 1.47 -28.37
CA THR A 39 27.61 2.28 -28.38
C THR A 39 28.64 1.72 -29.33
N ASP A 40 28.91 0.41 -29.28
CA ASP A 40 29.98 -0.21 -30.09
C ASP A 40 29.78 -1.73 -30.28
N THR A 41 30.56 -2.33 -31.19
CA THR A 41 30.66 -3.79 -31.37
C THR A 41 32.07 -4.25 -31.01
N GLY A 42 32.17 -5.16 -30.05
CA GLY A 42 33.39 -5.86 -29.70
C GLY A 42 33.70 -7.05 -30.59
N ASP A 43 34.77 -7.76 -30.24
CA ASP A 43 35.16 -8.99 -30.93
C ASP A 43 34.07 -10.07 -30.81
N TYR A 44 34.02 -10.95 -31.82
CA TYR A 44 33.12 -12.12 -31.87
C TYR A 44 31.61 -11.79 -31.86
N GLY A 45 31.21 -10.60 -32.32
CA GLY A 45 29.80 -10.24 -32.47
C GLY A 45 29.11 -9.80 -31.17
N ILE A 46 29.90 -9.46 -30.15
CA ILE A 46 29.39 -8.88 -28.90
C ILE A 46 29.07 -7.41 -29.15
N CYS A 47 27.83 -6.98 -28.85
CA CYS A 47 27.45 -5.58 -28.92
C CYS A 47 27.50 -4.95 -27.52
N TYR A 48 27.96 -3.71 -27.44
CA TYR A 48 27.95 -2.87 -26.25
C TYR A 48 26.90 -1.77 -26.40
N GLY A 49 26.31 -1.39 -25.28
CA GLY A 49 25.41 -0.26 -25.19
C GLY A 49 25.42 0.31 -23.79
N ASP A 50 25.15 1.62 -23.70
CA ASP A 50 24.91 2.29 -22.44
C ASP A 50 23.42 2.15 -22.11
N ILE A 51 23.13 1.68 -20.90
CA ILE A 51 21.76 1.53 -20.42
C ILE A 51 21.20 2.92 -20.16
N VAL A 52 19.97 3.14 -20.61
CA VAL A 52 19.23 4.36 -20.32
C VAL A 52 18.71 4.24 -18.89
N ASP A 53 19.45 4.85 -17.96
CA ASP A 53 19.14 4.86 -16.52
C ASP A 53 18.77 6.27 -16.03
N PHE A 54 18.41 6.38 -14.76
CA PHE A 54 17.92 7.64 -14.18
C PHE A 54 18.93 8.79 -14.21
N SER A 55 20.24 8.53 -14.35
CA SER A 55 21.25 9.59 -14.50
C SER A 55 21.00 10.44 -15.76
N ILE A 56 20.36 9.87 -16.78
CA ILE A 56 19.92 10.60 -17.97
C ILE A 56 18.84 11.62 -17.61
N ASN A 57 17.94 11.32 -16.68
CA ASN A 57 16.92 12.27 -16.24
C ASN A 57 17.52 13.44 -15.45
N GLU A 58 18.59 13.22 -14.69
CA GLU A 58 19.35 14.31 -14.07
C GLU A 58 20.02 15.21 -15.13
N LEU A 59 20.58 14.62 -16.19
CA LEU A 59 21.14 15.37 -17.32
C LEU A 59 20.05 16.16 -18.07
N LEU A 60 18.89 15.54 -18.32
CA LEU A 60 17.77 16.17 -19.01
C LEU A 60 17.22 17.34 -18.22
N THR A 61 16.95 17.16 -16.93
CA THR A 61 16.41 18.22 -16.06
C THR A 61 17.40 19.35 -15.83
N SER A 62 18.70 19.05 -15.61
CA SER A 62 19.74 20.09 -15.53
C SER A 62 19.90 20.88 -16.83
N SER A 63 19.51 20.28 -17.96
CA SER A 63 19.49 20.91 -19.28
C SER A 63 18.12 21.53 -19.66
N GLY A 64 17.14 21.54 -18.73
CA GLY A 64 15.83 22.17 -18.93
C GLY A 64 14.80 21.33 -19.70
N TYR A 65 15.05 20.05 -19.91
CA TYR A 65 14.15 19.11 -20.58
C TYR A 65 13.27 18.33 -19.58
N VAL A 66 12.14 17.83 -20.08
CA VAL A 66 11.24 16.95 -19.33
C VAL A 66 11.91 15.59 -19.15
N PRO A 67 11.91 14.99 -17.95
CA PRO A 67 12.47 13.67 -17.73
C PRO A 67 11.73 12.60 -18.56
N LEU A 68 12.46 11.59 -19.01
CA LEU A 68 11.91 10.40 -19.64
C LEU A 68 11.13 9.58 -18.61
N GLU A 69 10.00 9.02 -19.03
CA GLU A 69 9.29 7.97 -18.28
C GLU A 69 10.09 6.66 -18.44
N MET A 70 10.69 6.21 -17.34
CA MET A 70 11.54 5.02 -17.29
C MET A 70 10.76 3.88 -16.65
N GLU A 71 10.66 2.75 -17.34
CA GLU A 71 9.96 1.56 -16.85
C GLU A 71 10.90 0.57 -16.12
N GLU A 72 11.63 1.08 -15.13
CA GLU A 72 12.14 0.23 -14.03
C GLU A 72 11.84 0.93 -12.72
N ASP A 73 10.57 0.86 -12.36
CA ASP A 73 10.10 1.09 -11.01
C ASP A 73 10.77 0.01 -10.14
N LEU A 74 11.52 0.37 -9.09
CA LEU A 74 11.92 -0.60 -8.04
C LEU A 74 10.69 -1.37 -7.50
N SER A 75 9.49 -0.81 -7.70
CA SER A 75 8.18 -1.40 -7.45
C SER A 75 7.83 -2.61 -8.32
N ASN A 76 8.46 -2.81 -9.49
CA ASN A 76 7.99 -3.81 -10.45
C ASN A 76 8.08 -5.24 -9.89
N ASN A 77 9.03 -5.47 -8.99
CA ASN A 77 9.27 -6.73 -8.29
C ASN A 77 8.79 -6.71 -6.83
N PHE A 78 8.39 -5.56 -6.27
CA PHE A 78 7.78 -5.44 -4.94
C PHE A 78 6.42 -4.74 -5.04
N LYS A 79 5.40 -5.46 -5.54
CA LYS A 79 4.06 -4.91 -5.84
C LYS A 79 3.07 -5.06 -4.69
N ALA A 80 2.08 -4.17 -4.64
CA ALA A 80 0.88 -4.39 -3.84
C ALA A 80 0.22 -5.73 -4.25
N LEU A 81 -0.18 -6.52 -3.25
CA LEU A 81 -0.89 -7.78 -3.41
C LEU A 81 -2.41 -7.58 -3.46
N ILE A 82 -2.93 -6.56 -2.77
CA ILE A 82 -4.33 -6.15 -2.87
C ILE A 82 -4.47 -5.15 -4.02
N GLN A 83 -5.35 -5.47 -4.98
CA GLN A 83 -5.55 -4.68 -6.20
C GLN A 83 -6.56 -3.53 -5.99
N SER A 84 -6.66 -2.66 -7.01
CA SER A 84 -7.53 -1.48 -7.00
C SER A 84 -9.02 -1.80 -6.86
N ASP A 85 -9.42 -3.04 -7.15
CA ASP A 85 -10.79 -3.53 -7.03
C ASP A 85 -11.29 -3.58 -5.57
N PHE A 86 -10.39 -3.53 -4.59
CA PHE A 86 -10.74 -3.27 -3.19
C PHE A 86 -11.45 -1.93 -3.02
N MET A 87 -10.98 -0.89 -3.71
CA MET A 87 -11.54 0.47 -3.62
C MET A 87 -12.96 0.56 -4.19
N GLU A 88 -13.39 -0.39 -5.01
CA GLU A 88 -14.75 -0.44 -5.52
C GLU A 88 -15.80 -0.67 -4.43
N CYS A 89 -15.40 -1.10 -3.22
CA CYS A 89 -16.30 -1.22 -2.07
C CYS A 89 -16.59 0.12 -1.39
N PHE A 90 -15.88 1.18 -1.79
CA PHE A 90 -15.93 2.49 -1.15
C PHE A 90 -16.25 3.60 -2.13
N VAL A 91 -16.80 4.68 -1.61
CA VAL A 91 -16.93 5.95 -2.32
C VAL A 91 -16.19 7.01 -1.51
N ARG A 92 -15.22 7.66 -2.14
CA ARG A 92 -14.51 8.80 -1.55
C ARG A 92 -15.46 9.98 -1.48
N MET A 93 -15.52 10.61 -0.32
CA MET A 93 -16.27 11.85 -0.13
C MET A 93 -15.29 13.01 -0.21
N GLU A 94 -15.58 13.98 -1.07
CA GLU A 94 -14.80 15.23 -1.13
C GLU A 94 -15.14 16.07 0.11
N CYS A 95 -14.11 16.43 0.86
CA CYS A 95 -14.25 17.31 2.02
C CYS A 95 -13.02 18.20 2.15
N ASP A 96 -13.23 19.50 2.29
CA ASP A 96 -12.17 20.50 2.53
C ASP A 96 -11.81 20.58 4.02
N LEU A 97 -11.52 19.41 4.62
CA LEU A 97 -11.09 19.30 6.00
C LEU A 97 -9.56 19.47 6.06
N ASN A 98 -9.12 20.70 6.31
CA ASN A 98 -7.71 21.00 6.48
C ASN A 98 -7.32 20.85 7.95
N LEU A 99 -6.65 19.75 8.28
CA LEU A 99 -5.85 19.65 9.51
C LEU A 99 -4.47 20.27 9.20
N ASP A 100 -3.81 20.88 10.18
CA ASP A 100 -2.50 21.55 10.01
C ASP A 100 -1.50 20.75 9.14
N LYS A 101 -0.47 21.44 8.61
CA LYS A 101 0.48 20.92 7.61
C LYS A 101 0.86 19.45 7.86
N ASN A 102 0.69 18.62 6.82
CA ASN A 102 0.99 17.18 6.77
C ASN A 102 0.01 16.26 7.54
N ARG A 103 -1.22 16.71 7.78
CA ARG A 103 -2.32 15.88 8.29
C ARG A 103 -3.40 15.76 7.20
N ILE A 104 -3.56 14.57 6.65
CA ILE A 104 -4.43 14.33 5.50
C ILE A 104 -5.68 13.59 5.97
N VAL A 105 -6.85 14.21 5.76
CA VAL A 105 -8.14 13.59 6.05
C VAL A 105 -8.64 12.87 4.80
N ASN A 106 -8.80 11.56 4.92
CA ASN A 106 -9.28 10.69 3.86
C ASN A 106 -10.64 10.11 4.28
N LEU A 107 -11.72 10.65 3.73
CA LEU A 107 -13.07 10.30 4.11
C LEU A 107 -13.73 9.38 3.06
N TYR A 108 -14.18 8.22 3.49
CA TYR A 108 -14.84 7.23 2.62
C TYR A 108 -16.11 6.71 3.27
N ARG A 109 -17.10 6.35 2.45
CA ARG A 109 -18.24 5.52 2.87
C ARG A 109 -18.22 4.20 2.12
N LEU A 110 -18.82 3.17 2.69
CA LEU A 110 -19.12 1.95 1.96
C LEU A 110 -20.07 2.24 0.79
N CYS A 111 -20.01 1.38 -0.24
CA CYS A 111 -21.06 1.32 -1.26
C CYS A 111 -22.42 1.09 -0.62
N LEU A 112 -23.46 1.56 -1.29
CA LEU A 112 -24.83 1.40 -0.83
C LEU A 112 -25.50 0.24 -1.58
N ASP A 113 -26.34 -0.51 -0.87
CA ASP A 113 -27.38 -1.37 -1.45
C ASP A 113 -28.73 -0.78 -1.05
N GLY A 114 -29.38 -0.12 -2.02
CA GLY A 114 -30.51 0.76 -1.76
C GLY A 114 -30.12 1.91 -0.81
N LYS A 115 -30.70 1.90 0.40
CA LYS A 115 -30.49 2.93 1.45
C LYS A 115 -29.72 2.40 2.67
N LYS A 116 -28.97 1.32 2.49
CA LYS A 116 -28.13 0.69 3.52
C LYS A 116 -26.71 0.56 3.01
N TYR A 117 -25.74 0.47 3.92
CA TYR A 117 -24.39 0.08 3.54
C TYR A 117 -24.38 -1.37 3.02
N ASN A 118 -23.64 -1.61 1.94
CA ASN A 118 -23.51 -2.91 1.31
C ASN A 118 -22.41 -3.72 2.00
N TYR A 119 -22.75 -4.33 3.14
CA TYR A 119 -21.81 -5.17 3.90
C TYR A 119 -21.44 -6.47 3.19
N VAL A 120 -22.32 -7.00 2.33
CA VAL A 120 -22.03 -8.19 1.53
C VAL A 120 -20.84 -7.93 0.61
N LYS A 121 -20.86 -6.80 -0.13
CA LYS A 121 -19.79 -6.44 -1.07
C LYS A 121 -18.42 -6.30 -0.37
N ILE A 122 -18.36 -5.58 0.75
CA ILE A 122 -17.09 -5.45 1.48
C ILE A 122 -16.70 -6.75 2.18
N GLY A 123 -17.66 -7.55 2.66
CA GLY A 123 -17.41 -8.87 3.25
C GLY A 123 -16.75 -9.82 2.26
N GLU A 124 -17.32 -10.00 1.07
CA GLU A 124 -16.73 -10.80 0.00
C GLU A 124 -15.32 -10.32 -0.35
N ARG A 125 -15.14 -8.99 -0.48
CA ARG A 125 -13.82 -8.42 -0.77
C ARG A 125 -12.80 -8.66 0.34
N LEU A 126 -13.21 -8.60 1.60
CA LEU A 126 -12.33 -8.89 2.73
C LEU A 126 -11.93 -10.37 2.75
N ILE A 127 -12.82 -11.30 2.38
CA ILE A 127 -12.49 -12.73 2.23
C ILE A 127 -11.36 -12.91 1.21
N ASP A 128 -11.44 -12.24 0.05
CA ASP A 128 -10.39 -12.28 -0.99
C ASP A 128 -9.03 -11.75 -0.47
N CYS A 129 -9.06 -10.84 0.50
CA CYS A 129 -7.86 -10.22 1.07
C CYS A 129 -7.20 -11.05 2.18
N ILE A 130 -7.90 -12.03 2.78
CA ILE A 130 -7.39 -12.85 3.89
C ILE A 130 -6.05 -13.52 3.56
N PRO A 131 -5.84 -14.14 2.38
CA PRO A 131 -4.53 -14.69 2.04
C PRO A 131 -3.39 -13.66 2.11
N SER A 132 -3.61 -12.46 1.59
CA SER A 132 -2.64 -11.34 1.63
C SER A 132 -2.40 -10.80 3.04
N PHE A 133 -3.35 -10.99 3.95
CA PHE A 133 -3.22 -10.60 5.35
C PHE A 133 -2.47 -11.67 6.17
N SER A 134 -2.88 -12.94 6.05
CA SER A 134 -2.49 -14.04 6.95
C SER A 134 -1.34 -14.91 6.48
N LEU A 135 -0.91 -14.79 5.22
CA LEU A 135 0.25 -15.51 4.69
C LEU A 135 1.37 -14.53 4.36
N SER A 136 2.61 -15.00 4.44
CA SER A 136 3.76 -14.23 4.00
C SER A 136 3.78 -14.11 2.47
N ARG A 137 4.45 -13.08 1.95
CA ARG A 137 4.56 -12.85 0.50
C ARG A 137 5.20 -14.05 -0.20
N LYS A 138 6.27 -14.59 0.39
CA LYS A 138 6.93 -15.82 -0.07
C LYS A 138 5.99 -17.03 -0.11
N GLN A 139 5.13 -17.19 0.89
CA GLN A 139 4.13 -18.26 0.89
C GLN A 139 3.11 -18.08 -0.24
N LEU A 140 2.59 -16.86 -0.44
CA LEU A 140 1.63 -16.54 -1.49
C LEU A 140 2.20 -16.78 -2.88
N MET A 141 3.44 -16.34 -3.15
CA MET A 141 4.09 -16.56 -4.44
C MET A 141 4.28 -18.05 -4.72
N ARG A 142 4.77 -18.83 -3.74
CA ARG A 142 4.89 -20.29 -3.86
C ARG A 142 3.55 -20.99 -4.10
N CYS A 143 2.48 -20.51 -3.48
CA CYS A 143 1.14 -21.07 -3.68
C CYS A 143 0.62 -20.79 -5.10
N ARG A 144 0.92 -19.61 -5.67
CA ARG A 144 0.60 -19.26 -7.05
C ARG A 144 1.40 -20.11 -8.05
N GLU A 145 2.72 -20.22 -7.87
CA GLU A 145 3.60 -21.06 -8.73
C GLU A 145 3.15 -22.53 -8.79
N ARG A 146 2.65 -23.06 -7.67
CA ARG A 146 2.22 -24.47 -7.56
C ARG A 146 0.76 -24.72 -7.93
N ASN A 147 0.02 -23.70 -8.40
CA ASN A 147 -1.43 -23.77 -8.62
C ASN A 147 -2.21 -24.30 -7.40
N ALA A 148 -1.74 -23.99 -6.19
CA ALA A 148 -2.27 -24.50 -4.93
C ALA A 148 -3.07 -23.43 -4.15
N PHE A 149 -3.53 -22.38 -4.84
CA PHE A 149 -4.10 -21.19 -4.21
C PHE A 149 -5.36 -21.52 -3.38
N GLY A 150 -6.27 -22.39 -3.86
CA GLY A 150 -7.47 -22.75 -3.11
C GLY A 150 -7.18 -23.38 -1.73
N LYS A 151 -6.18 -24.28 -1.65
CA LYS A 151 -5.76 -24.87 -0.36
C LYS A 151 -5.08 -23.83 0.53
N ALA A 152 -4.34 -22.90 -0.06
CA ALA A 152 -3.70 -21.80 0.66
C ALA A 152 -4.74 -20.85 1.28
N THR A 153 -5.82 -20.55 0.55
CA THR A 153 -6.93 -19.71 1.03
C THR A 153 -7.60 -20.31 2.27
N LEU A 154 -7.95 -21.60 2.25
CA LEU A 154 -8.52 -22.27 3.42
C LEU A 154 -7.57 -22.27 4.62
N SER A 155 -6.26 -22.44 4.37
CA SER A 155 -5.26 -22.32 5.44
C SER A 155 -5.13 -20.89 5.96
N ALA A 156 -5.26 -19.89 5.09
CA ALA A 156 -5.21 -18.48 5.47
C ALA A 156 -6.42 -18.10 6.33
N ILE A 157 -7.63 -18.54 5.95
CA ILE A 157 -8.86 -18.34 6.75
C ILE A 157 -8.71 -18.97 8.13
N ARG A 158 -8.23 -20.22 8.22
CA ARG A 158 -7.93 -20.89 9.50
C ARG A 158 -6.94 -20.13 10.36
N ASN A 159 -5.90 -19.57 9.75
CA ASN A 159 -4.91 -18.76 10.46
C ASN A 159 -5.50 -17.44 10.92
N PHE A 160 -6.30 -16.78 10.07
CA PHE A 160 -6.98 -15.53 10.38
C PHE A 160 -7.95 -15.67 11.55
N LEU A 161 -8.71 -16.77 11.61
CA LEU A 161 -9.65 -17.06 12.69
C LEU A 161 -8.94 -17.27 14.03
N LYS A 162 -7.72 -17.82 14.03
CA LYS A 162 -6.89 -17.99 15.24
C LYS A 162 -6.30 -16.70 15.80
N ILE A 163 -6.28 -15.61 15.04
CA ILE A 163 -5.80 -14.31 15.52
C ILE A 163 -6.82 -13.78 16.54
N GLU A 164 -6.44 -13.71 17.82
CA GLU A 164 -7.32 -13.26 18.92
C GLU A 164 -7.42 -11.73 19.06
N ARG A 165 -6.73 -10.97 18.19
CA ARG A 165 -6.67 -9.51 18.26
C ARG A 165 -7.94 -8.86 17.71
N LYS A 166 -8.52 -7.93 18.47
CA LYS A 166 -9.72 -7.17 18.09
C LYS A 166 -9.53 -6.28 16.85
N THR A 167 -8.29 -5.91 16.55
CA THR A 167 -7.92 -4.98 15.47
C THR A 167 -7.73 -5.67 14.12
N LYS A 168 -7.77 -7.01 14.02
CA LYS A 168 -7.42 -7.74 12.79
C LYS A 168 -8.25 -7.34 11.56
N ILE A 169 -9.55 -7.08 11.73
CA ILE A 169 -10.43 -6.65 10.63
C ILE A 169 -10.10 -5.23 10.21
N SER A 170 -9.91 -4.31 11.16
CA SER A 170 -9.53 -2.93 10.86
C SER A 170 -8.13 -2.84 10.24
N GLU A 171 -7.19 -3.68 10.68
CA GLU A 171 -5.86 -3.80 10.07
C GLU A 171 -5.96 -4.27 8.62
N MET A 172 -6.80 -5.26 8.34
CA MET A 172 -7.04 -5.73 6.97
C MET A 172 -7.72 -4.67 6.09
N LEU A 173 -8.67 -3.90 6.63
CA LEU A 173 -9.27 -2.76 5.93
C LEU A 173 -8.21 -1.71 5.58
N LEU A 174 -7.36 -1.32 6.54
CA LEU A 174 -6.28 -0.37 6.30
C LEU A 174 -5.25 -0.91 5.29
N GLN A 175 -4.85 -2.18 5.39
CA GLN A 175 -3.98 -2.82 4.40
C GLN A 175 -4.57 -2.68 3.00
N GLY A 176 -5.89 -2.90 2.86
CA GLY A 176 -6.61 -2.68 1.62
C GLY A 176 -6.44 -1.26 1.08
N PHE A 177 -6.66 -0.22 1.88
CA PHE A 177 -6.43 1.17 1.45
C PHE A 177 -4.97 1.42 1.06
N LEU A 178 -4.00 0.99 1.85
CA LEU A 178 -2.58 1.25 1.60
C LEU A 178 -2.09 0.59 0.31
N GLU A 179 -2.48 -0.66 0.08
CA GLU A 179 -2.06 -1.40 -1.11
C GLU A 179 -2.82 -1.01 -2.37
N SER A 180 -4.14 -0.79 -2.28
CA SER A 180 -4.98 -0.51 -3.45
C SER A 180 -5.00 0.96 -3.87
N TYR A 181 -4.92 1.90 -2.90
CA TYR A 181 -5.00 3.34 -3.17
C TYR A 181 -3.63 4.03 -3.13
N LEU A 182 -2.75 3.68 -2.18
CA LEU A 182 -1.40 4.26 -2.13
C LEU A 182 -0.36 3.44 -2.90
N HIS A 183 -0.73 2.28 -3.43
CA HIS A 183 0.19 1.34 -4.08
C HIS A 183 1.40 1.02 -3.19
N ALA A 184 1.17 0.92 -1.88
CA ALA A 184 2.19 0.70 -0.87
C ALA A 184 2.16 -0.75 -0.38
N PRO A 185 3.00 -1.65 -0.91
CA PRO A 185 3.05 -3.04 -0.49
C PRO A 185 3.31 -3.21 1.02
N LYS A 186 2.61 -4.18 1.63
CA LYS A 186 2.87 -4.59 3.02
C LYS A 186 4.29 -5.11 3.19
N LEU A 187 4.99 -4.60 4.20
CA LEU A 187 6.23 -5.17 4.71
C LEU A 187 5.92 -6.21 5.79
N TYR A 188 5.19 -5.81 6.82
CA TYR A 188 4.79 -6.70 7.90
C TYR A 188 3.49 -6.27 8.56
N SER A 189 2.82 -7.23 9.20
CA SER A 189 1.78 -7.00 10.19
C SER A 189 2.29 -7.29 11.60
N PHE A 190 1.59 -6.76 12.61
CA PHE A 190 2.02 -6.86 14.01
C PHE A 190 2.13 -8.29 14.53
N ASP A 191 1.35 -9.25 14.02
CA ASP A 191 1.50 -10.67 14.37
C ASP A 191 2.88 -11.22 14.01
N GLU A 192 3.57 -10.59 13.05
CA GLU A 192 4.88 -11.00 12.58
C GLU A 192 6.00 -10.32 13.40
N ILE A 193 5.72 -9.19 14.08
CA ILE A 193 6.68 -8.43 14.90
C ILE A 193 6.00 -7.88 16.18
N ASN A 194 6.12 -8.62 17.29
CA ASN A 194 5.52 -8.34 18.62
C ASN A 194 5.96 -7.03 19.33
N ASN A 195 6.59 -6.07 18.65
CA ASN A 195 7.28 -4.94 19.31
C ASN A 195 7.35 -3.63 18.50
N ALA A 196 6.60 -3.48 17.41
CA ALA A 196 6.43 -2.19 16.75
C ALA A 196 5.25 -1.48 17.43
N GLY A 197 5.38 -0.23 17.90
CA GLY A 197 4.27 0.50 18.54
C GLY A 197 3.03 0.68 17.66
N PHE A 198 3.14 0.40 16.36
CA PHE A 198 2.09 0.39 15.34
C PHE A 198 1.72 -1.03 14.91
N HIS A 199 0.55 -1.19 14.29
CA HIS A 199 0.01 -2.51 13.88
C HIS A 199 0.68 -3.13 12.64
N GLY A 200 1.52 -2.39 11.93
CA GLY A 200 2.23 -2.90 10.76
C GLY A 200 3.00 -1.80 10.05
N ALA A 201 3.64 -2.18 8.94
CA ALA A 201 4.30 -1.22 8.07
C ALA A 201 4.17 -1.60 6.59
N HIS A 202 4.18 -0.58 5.75
CA HIS A 202 4.18 -0.67 4.30
C HIS A 202 5.32 0.16 3.74
N VAL A 203 5.79 -0.20 2.55
CA VAL A 203 6.77 0.61 1.82
C VAL A 203 6.11 1.23 0.61
N LYS A 204 6.43 2.49 0.33
CA LYS A 204 6.01 3.16 -0.90
C LYS A 204 7.22 3.70 -1.62
N PHE A 205 7.40 3.25 -2.85
CA PHE A 205 8.43 3.75 -3.76
C PHE A 205 7.87 4.92 -4.55
N ASN A 206 8.44 6.11 -4.37
CA ASN A 206 8.05 7.27 -5.16
C ASN A 206 8.93 7.37 -6.42
N LYS A 207 8.37 7.97 -7.49
CA LYS A 207 9.04 8.16 -8.79
C LYS A 207 10.42 8.84 -8.70
N ASN A 208 10.66 9.61 -7.65
CA ASN A 208 11.91 10.34 -7.42
C ASN A 208 12.93 9.53 -6.59
N ARG A 209 12.76 8.19 -6.47
CA ARG A 209 13.56 7.29 -5.63
C ARG A 209 13.46 7.55 -4.12
N ASN A 210 12.59 8.47 -3.69
CA ASN A 210 12.25 8.63 -2.28
C ASN A 210 11.40 7.45 -1.83
N VAL A 211 11.77 6.87 -0.69
CA VAL A 211 11.07 5.74 -0.10
C VAL A 211 10.34 6.24 1.14
N GLU A 212 9.04 5.99 1.22
CA GLU A 212 8.26 6.25 2.42
C GLU A 212 8.03 4.93 3.16
N LEU A 213 8.37 4.90 4.44
CA LEU A 213 7.97 3.83 5.35
C LEU A 213 6.67 4.25 6.03
N ILE A 214 5.58 3.57 5.69
CA ILE A 214 4.23 3.89 6.18
C ILE A 214 3.92 2.98 7.37
N HIS A 215 4.02 3.52 8.58
CA HIS A 215 3.62 2.83 9.81
C HIS A 215 2.11 2.91 9.98
N SER A 216 1.46 1.77 10.16
CA SER A 216 0.00 1.67 10.09
C SER A 216 -0.62 1.30 11.43
N ALA A 217 -1.70 1.98 11.81
CA ALA A 217 -2.55 1.57 12.93
C ALA A 217 -4.02 1.72 12.57
N ALA A 218 -4.84 0.77 13.01
CA ALA A 218 -6.22 0.67 12.60
C ALA A 218 -7.13 0.33 13.76
N PHE A 219 -8.23 1.05 13.86
CA PHE A 219 -9.14 1.00 14.99
C PHE A 219 -10.57 0.92 14.52
N ILE A 220 -11.37 0.23 15.32
CA ILE A 220 -12.82 0.26 15.27
C ILE A 220 -13.30 0.83 16.60
N SER A 221 -14.17 1.82 16.54
CA SER A 221 -14.69 2.52 17.71
C SER A 221 -16.20 2.76 17.59
N ASN A 222 -16.92 2.63 18.70
CA ASN A 222 -18.35 2.99 18.73
C ASN A 222 -18.59 4.49 18.56
N SER A 223 -17.56 5.32 18.77
CA SER A 223 -17.62 6.77 18.72
C SER A 223 -16.45 7.29 17.90
N LEU A 224 -16.73 8.13 16.91
CA LEU A 224 -15.67 8.77 16.11
C LEU A 224 -14.72 9.59 16.98
N SER A 225 -15.27 10.35 17.92
CA SER A 225 -14.49 11.21 18.84
C SER A 225 -13.53 10.39 19.69
N ASP A 226 -13.96 9.22 20.16
CA ASP A 226 -13.11 8.32 20.96
C ASP A 226 -12.06 7.62 20.07
N GLY A 227 -12.43 7.27 18.84
CA GLY A 227 -11.50 6.71 17.86
C GLY A 227 -10.37 7.69 17.51
N VAL A 228 -10.70 8.98 17.34
CA VAL A 228 -9.73 10.05 17.10
C VAL A 228 -8.80 10.23 18.31
N SER A 229 -9.36 10.29 19.53
CA SER A 229 -8.59 10.43 20.76
C SER A 229 -7.60 9.25 20.93
N TYR A 230 -8.09 8.03 20.74
CA TYR A 230 -7.25 6.83 20.84
C TYR A 230 -6.14 6.80 19.79
N ALA A 231 -6.43 7.20 18.55
CA ALA A 231 -5.42 7.29 17.49
C ALA A 231 -4.30 8.27 17.86
N ILE A 232 -4.65 9.44 18.40
CA ILE A 232 -3.66 10.44 18.84
C ILE A 232 -2.75 9.86 19.92
N ASP A 233 -3.32 9.19 20.92
CA ASP A 233 -2.55 8.55 22.00
C ASP A 233 -1.59 7.48 21.48
N VAL A 234 -2.06 6.64 20.54
CA VAL A 234 -1.21 5.63 19.90
C VAL A 234 -0.05 6.29 19.15
N ILE A 235 -0.32 7.33 18.36
CA ILE A 235 0.73 8.04 17.60
C ILE A 235 1.78 8.63 18.55
N LEU A 236 1.35 9.37 19.58
CA LEU A 236 2.25 10.04 20.52
C LEU A 236 3.10 9.05 21.33
N LYS A 237 2.57 7.85 21.59
CA LYS A 237 3.29 6.79 22.29
C LYS A 237 4.21 5.98 21.38
N ALA A 238 3.78 5.66 20.16
CA ALA A 238 4.46 4.74 19.27
C ALA A 238 5.53 5.42 18.41
N PHE A 239 5.31 6.66 17.99
CA PHE A 239 6.22 7.38 17.11
C PHE A 239 7.64 7.55 17.68
N PRO A 240 7.83 7.92 18.97
CA PRO A 240 9.17 8.02 19.55
C PRO A 240 9.93 6.69 19.66
N GLU A 241 9.21 5.57 19.62
CA GLU A 241 9.73 4.21 19.76
C GLU A 241 9.96 3.52 18.41
N LEU A 242 9.84 4.26 17.29
CA LEU A 242 10.09 3.72 15.96
C LEU A 242 11.53 3.25 15.84
N ARG A 243 11.68 2.00 15.41
CA ARG A 243 12.96 1.38 15.13
C ARG A 243 13.33 1.59 13.67
N SER A 244 14.63 1.60 13.39
CA SER A 244 15.08 1.59 12.00
C SER A 244 14.60 0.33 11.26
N LEU A 245 14.46 0.43 9.94
CA LEU A 245 14.07 -0.70 9.09
C LEU A 245 14.96 -1.94 9.33
N ASP A 246 16.28 -1.77 9.54
CA ASP A 246 17.20 -2.86 9.93
C ASP A 246 16.83 -3.51 11.26
N GLY A 247 16.43 -2.69 12.24
CA GLY A 247 16.00 -3.14 13.56
C GLY A 247 14.63 -3.83 13.55
N LEU A 248 13.86 -3.68 12.47
CA LEU A 248 12.55 -4.31 12.26
C LEU A 248 12.68 -5.59 11.43
N LEU A 249 13.43 -5.54 10.33
CA LEU A 249 13.51 -6.59 9.32
C LEU A 249 14.87 -7.31 9.40
N GLY A 250 15.10 -8.06 10.47
CA GLY A 250 16.31 -8.89 10.57
C GLY A 250 16.39 -9.93 9.44
N ASN A 251 17.60 -10.41 9.10
CA ASN A 251 17.83 -11.31 7.96
C ASN A 251 16.91 -12.54 7.94
N THR A 252 16.68 -13.18 9.09
CA THR A 252 15.78 -14.33 9.19
C THR A 252 14.33 -13.98 8.85
N PHE A 253 13.87 -12.78 9.22
CA PHE A 253 12.55 -12.28 8.86
C PHE A 253 12.46 -12.10 7.35
N LEU A 254 13.48 -11.47 6.74
CA LEU A 254 13.51 -11.22 5.32
C LEU A 254 13.41 -12.52 4.51
N GLU A 255 14.31 -13.47 4.80
CA GLU A 255 14.39 -14.77 4.12
C GLU A 255 13.12 -15.62 4.29
N THR A 256 12.40 -15.45 5.40
CA THR A 256 11.17 -16.21 5.66
C THR A 256 9.95 -15.61 4.97
N ASN A 257 9.88 -14.29 4.85
CA ASN A 257 8.66 -13.59 4.44
C ASN A 257 8.67 -13.11 2.98
N PHE A 258 9.84 -12.91 2.38
CA PHE A 258 9.98 -12.33 1.04
C PHE A 258 10.67 -13.29 0.05
N THR A 259 10.47 -13.05 -1.24
CA THR A 259 11.23 -13.75 -2.30
C THR A 259 12.67 -13.24 -2.37
N GLU A 260 13.53 -13.92 -3.12
CA GLU A 260 14.93 -13.51 -3.27
C GLU A 260 15.06 -12.12 -3.92
N ASP A 261 14.26 -11.84 -4.95
CA ASP A 261 14.22 -10.52 -5.62
C ASP A 261 13.73 -9.43 -4.67
N GLU A 262 12.66 -9.72 -3.91
CA GLU A 262 12.12 -8.79 -2.91
C GLU A 262 13.14 -8.50 -1.79
N CYS A 263 13.89 -9.51 -1.34
CA CYS A 263 14.98 -9.34 -0.38
C CYS A 263 16.09 -8.44 -0.90
N GLN A 264 16.46 -8.54 -2.19
CA GLN A 264 17.49 -7.67 -2.78
C GLN A 264 17.04 -6.20 -2.81
N ILE A 265 15.77 -5.96 -3.15
CA ILE A 265 15.18 -4.62 -3.13
C ILE A 265 15.22 -4.06 -1.71
N LEU A 266 14.73 -4.82 -0.72
CA LEU A 266 14.72 -4.38 0.67
C LEU A 266 16.14 -4.17 1.20
N ALA A 267 17.10 -5.05 0.88
CA ALA A 267 18.49 -4.90 1.27
C ALA A 267 19.12 -3.60 0.73
N SER A 268 18.74 -3.16 -0.48
CA SER A 268 19.18 -1.87 -1.02
C SER A 268 18.68 -0.66 -0.23
N LEU A 269 17.58 -0.80 0.52
CA LEU A 269 17.04 0.24 1.43
C LEU A 269 17.72 0.25 2.80
N LEU A 270 18.30 -0.88 3.20
CA LEU A 270 18.93 -1.12 4.49
C LEU A 270 20.41 -0.72 4.51
N ILE A 271 21.12 -0.95 3.41
CA ILE A 271 22.56 -0.71 3.32
C ILE A 271 22.81 0.67 2.69
N PRO A 272 23.35 1.65 3.44
CA PRO A 272 23.80 2.90 2.83
C PRO A 272 24.95 2.58 1.87
N GLY A 273 24.76 2.78 0.56
CA GLY A 273 25.83 2.61 -0.42
C GLY A 273 26.93 3.67 -0.27
N GLU A 274 28.19 3.32 -0.60
CA GLU A 274 29.32 4.27 -0.68
C GLU A 274 29.25 5.19 -1.92
N SER A 275 28.34 4.94 -2.86
CA SER A 275 27.98 5.92 -3.88
C SER A 275 27.16 7.05 -3.24
N SER A 276 27.24 8.26 -3.78
CA SER A 276 26.70 9.52 -3.26
C SER A 276 25.18 9.62 -3.00
N TYR A 277 24.48 8.50 -2.85
CA TYR A 277 23.04 8.34 -2.70
C TYR A 277 22.72 7.40 -1.51
N SER A 278 23.05 7.81 -0.28
CA SER A 278 22.38 7.25 0.90
C SER A 278 20.97 7.87 0.98
N GLN A 279 20.05 7.40 0.12
CA GLN A 279 18.68 7.91 0.10
C GLN A 279 17.95 7.28 1.29
N GLY A 280 17.94 7.99 2.43
CA GLY A 280 17.16 7.58 3.60
C GLY A 280 15.67 7.48 3.26
N TYR A 281 14.91 6.70 4.04
CA TYR A 281 13.46 6.70 3.94
C TYR A 281 12.85 7.79 4.82
N GLU A 282 11.66 8.27 4.44
CA GLU A 282 10.86 9.17 5.25
C GLU A 282 9.76 8.39 5.97
N ASP A 283 9.60 8.61 7.27
CA ASP A 283 8.51 8.03 8.03
C ASP A 283 7.19 8.75 7.71
N ARG A 284 6.16 7.94 7.47
CA ARG A 284 4.77 8.36 7.28
C ARG A 284 3.87 7.49 8.14
N LEU A 285 2.76 8.05 8.59
CA LEU A 285 1.78 7.33 9.40
C LEU A 285 0.48 7.17 8.60
N ALA A 286 -0.14 6.01 8.73
CA ALA A 286 -1.48 5.77 8.23
C ALA A 286 -2.38 5.22 9.33
N ILE A 287 -3.49 5.91 9.55
CA ILE A 287 -4.42 5.63 10.62
C ILE A 287 -5.79 5.33 10.03
N PHE A 288 -6.38 4.19 10.36
CA PHE A 288 -7.75 3.86 10.01
C PHE A 288 -8.66 3.95 11.24
N ILE A 289 -9.80 4.60 11.10
CA ILE A 289 -10.84 4.68 12.12
C ILE A 289 -12.17 4.28 11.46
N GLY A 290 -12.60 3.05 11.74
CA GLY A 290 -13.98 2.60 11.52
C GLY A 290 -14.85 3.03 12.69
N TYR A 291 -16.00 3.66 12.43
CA TYR A 291 -16.84 4.19 13.52
C TYR A 291 -18.34 4.04 13.27
N ASN A 292 -19.12 4.03 14.35
CA ASN A 292 -20.58 4.02 14.24
C ASN A 292 -21.11 5.38 13.76
N HIS A 293 -21.85 5.33 12.66
CA HIS A 293 -22.68 6.40 12.13
C HIS A 293 -23.90 5.77 11.49
N LYS A 294 -24.92 5.56 12.32
CA LYS A 294 -26.19 4.99 11.90
C LYS A 294 -26.89 5.93 10.91
N ILE A 295 -27.37 5.38 9.80
CA ILE A 295 -28.18 6.13 8.84
C ILE A 295 -29.46 6.62 9.55
N GLU A 296 -29.66 7.95 9.59
CA GLU A 296 -30.83 8.55 10.22
C GLU A 296 -32.14 8.07 9.56
N GLU A 297 -33.15 7.77 10.36
CA GLU A 297 -34.44 7.28 9.87
C GLU A 297 -35.12 8.27 8.90
N SER A 298 -34.94 9.57 9.14
CA SER A 298 -35.41 10.63 8.24
C SER A 298 -34.86 10.50 6.83
N LEU A 299 -33.58 10.14 6.68
CA LEU A 299 -32.94 9.94 5.38
C LEU A 299 -33.51 8.73 4.64
N ILE A 300 -34.00 7.71 5.37
CA ILE A 300 -34.58 6.51 4.76
C ILE A 300 -35.82 6.87 3.93
N TYR A 301 -36.50 7.98 4.21
CA TYR A 301 -37.66 8.43 3.43
C TYR A 301 -37.32 9.38 2.27
N GLU A 302 -36.06 9.80 2.12
CA GLU A 302 -35.63 10.66 1.01
C GLU A 302 -35.71 9.98 -0.34
N ASN A 303 -35.77 10.76 -1.43
CA ASN A 303 -35.73 10.17 -2.77
C ASN A 303 -34.38 9.43 -2.99
N ALA A 304 -34.42 8.28 -3.68
CA ALA A 304 -33.24 7.48 -3.99
C ALA A 304 -32.11 8.28 -4.66
N SER A 305 -32.44 9.26 -5.51
CA SER A 305 -31.43 10.11 -6.16
C SER A 305 -30.77 11.13 -5.24
N ARG A 306 -31.43 11.53 -4.15
CA ARG A 306 -30.93 12.53 -3.20
C ARG A 306 -30.25 11.89 -1.98
N PHE A 307 -30.69 10.70 -1.61
CA PHE A 307 -30.25 10.00 -0.41
C PHE A 307 -28.72 9.94 -0.26
N PRO A 308 -27.92 9.52 -1.29
CA PRO A 308 -26.47 9.43 -1.13
C PRO A 308 -25.83 10.77 -0.74
N SER A 309 -26.19 11.85 -1.44
CA SER A 309 -25.64 13.18 -1.18
C SER A 309 -25.98 13.71 0.21
N LEU A 310 -27.19 13.43 0.72
CA LEU A 310 -27.61 13.85 2.06
C LEU A 310 -26.91 13.05 3.15
N LEU A 311 -26.74 11.73 2.95
CA LEU A 311 -25.97 10.88 3.85
C LEU A 311 -24.51 11.35 3.92
N GLU A 312 -23.87 11.61 2.79
CA GLU A 312 -22.49 12.10 2.72
C GLU A 312 -22.33 13.44 3.46
N GLN A 313 -23.27 14.38 3.30
CA GLN A 313 -23.26 15.64 4.05
C GLN A 313 -23.32 15.42 5.58
N LYS A 314 -24.14 14.46 6.04
CA LYS A 314 -24.24 14.12 7.47
C LYS A 314 -22.96 13.49 8.00
N ILE A 315 -22.33 12.62 7.22
CA ILE A 315 -21.04 12.01 7.55
C ILE A 315 -19.94 13.08 7.65
N ILE A 316 -19.83 13.96 6.64
CA ILE A 316 -18.85 15.07 6.63
C ILE A 316 -19.03 15.95 7.86
N LEU A 317 -20.27 16.35 8.17
CA LEU A 317 -20.56 17.17 9.35
C LEU A 317 -20.17 16.47 10.65
N ASN A 318 -20.43 15.16 10.77
CA ASN A 318 -20.07 14.39 11.94
C ASN A 318 -18.55 14.34 12.15
N VAL A 319 -17.77 14.15 11.07
CA VAL A 319 -16.31 14.19 11.11
C VAL A 319 -15.79 15.57 11.46
N GLN A 320 -16.33 16.63 10.83
CA GLN A 320 -15.99 18.01 11.16
C GLN A 320 -16.18 18.32 12.65
N GLN A 321 -17.33 17.94 13.21
CA GLN A 321 -17.64 18.15 14.63
C GLN A 321 -16.70 17.38 15.55
N ALA A 322 -16.39 16.12 15.23
CA ALA A 322 -15.48 15.30 16.03
C ALA A 322 -14.05 15.86 16.02
N LEU A 323 -13.56 16.31 14.86
CA LEU A 323 -12.23 16.91 14.73
C LEU A 323 -12.15 18.25 15.46
N GLU A 324 -13.15 19.12 15.33
CA GLU A 324 -13.17 20.40 16.08
C GLU A 324 -13.28 20.17 17.59
N TYR A 325 -14.10 19.20 18.03
CA TYR A 325 -14.19 18.83 19.45
C TYR A 325 -12.85 18.33 20.01
N ARG A 326 -12.06 17.62 19.21
CA ARG A 326 -10.75 17.06 19.59
C ARG A 326 -9.56 17.93 19.16
N LYS A 327 -9.80 19.18 18.74
CA LYS A 327 -8.77 20.06 18.18
C LYS A 327 -7.54 20.24 19.06
N GLU A 328 -7.73 20.40 20.38
CA GLU A 328 -6.61 20.53 21.32
C GLU A 328 -5.74 19.25 21.38
N GLU A 329 -6.36 18.07 21.29
CA GLU A 329 -5.64 16.79 21.23
C GLU A 329 -4.93 16.63 19.89
N ILE A 330 -5.58 16.99 18.78
CA ILE A 330 -4.99 16.95 17.45
C ILE A 330 -3.76 17.87 17.37
N ASN A 331 -3.83 19.05 17.99
CA ASN A 331 -2.71 20.00 18.03
C ASN A 331 -1.47 19.43 18.74
N LYS A 332 -1.62 18.44 19.64
CA LYS A 332 -0.48 17.75 20.25
C LYS A 332 0.35 17.01 19.22
N LEU A 333 -0.24 16.60 18.10
CA LEU A 333 0.48 15.97 16.99
C LEU A 333 1.42 16.92 16.26
N SER A 334 1.40 18.24 16.54
CA SER A 334 2.35 19.20 15.93
C SER A 334 3.82 18.86 16.20
N ILE A 335 4.12 18.09 17.25
CA ILE A 335 5.47 17.62 17.56
C ILE A 335 5.93 16.48 16.64
N VAL A 336 5.00 15.80 15.95
CA VAL A 336 5.28 14.66 15.08
C VAL A 336 5.61 15.18 13.68
N ASN A 337 6.89 15.16 13.33
CA ASN A 337 7.38 15.60 12.02
C ASN A 337 7.30 14.48 10.97
N ALA A 338 6.08 14.01 10.71
CA ALA A 338 5.76 13.02 9.69
C ALA A 338 4.41 13.36 9.04
N THR A 339 4.19 12.89 7.82
CA THR A 339 2.86 12.92 7.20
C THR A 339 1.96 11.90 7.89
N ILE A 340 0.71 12.26 8.15
CA ILE A 340 -0.29 11.36 8.76
C ILE A 340 -1.53 11.33 7.88
N ASP A 341 -1.84 10.18 7.31
CA ASP A 341 -3.10 9.91 6.61
C ASP A 341 -4.12 9.31 7.58
N CYS A 342 -5.24 9.99 7.77
CA CYS A 342 -6.34 9.52 8.59
C CYS A 342 -7.52 9.10 7.71
N PHE A 343 -7.76 7.79 7.63
CA PHE A 343 -8.88 7.18 6.93
C PHE A 343 -10.07 7.03 7.87
N PHE A 344 -11.18 7.69 7.54
CA PHE A 344 -12.42 7.62 8.31
C PHE A 344 -13.49 6.88 7.50
N VAL A 345 -14.05 5.82 8.10
CA VAL A 345 -15.10 5.01 7.46
C VAL A 345 -16.27 4.77 8.43
N PRO A 346 -17.48 5.24 8.10
CA PRO A 346 -18.67 5.00 8.90
C PRO A 346 -19.24 3.60 8.65
N PHE A 347 -19.82 3.03 9.70
CA PHE A 347 -20.61 1.80 9.74
C PHE A 347 -21.90 2.07 10.52
N ASP A 348 -22.99 1.37 10.25
CA ASP A 348 -24.19 1.45 11.11
C ASP A 348 -23.89 0.93 12.52
N ASP A 349 -23.18 -0.21 12.59
CA ASP A 349 -22.68 -0.81 13.82
C ASP A 349 -21.42 -1.63 13.50
N VAL A 350 -20.27 -1.13 13.95
CA VAL A 350 -18.96 -1.72 13.74
C VAL A 350 -18.79 -3.07 14.44
N ASN A 351 -19.41 -3.27 15.61
CA ASN A 351 -19.27 -4.54 16.33
C ASN A 351 -20.07 -5.61 15.62
N LYS A 352 -21.30 -5.25 15.22
CA LYS A 352 -22.15 -6.14 14.44
C LYS A 352 -21.47 -6.56 13.13
N PHE A 353 -20.90 -5.59 12.39
CA PHE A 353 -20.15 -5.88 11.17
C PHE A 353 -19.00 -6.87 11.42
N ASN A 354 -18.21 -6.65 12.46
CA ASN A 354 -17.11 -7.55 12.81
C ASN A 354 -17.59 -8.95 13.17
N ASP A 355 -18.62 -9.06 14.01
CA ASP A 355 -19.15 -10.33 14.48
C ASP A 355 -19.73 -11.14 13.31
N GLU A 356 -20.55 -10.50 12.47
CA GLU A 356 -21.15 -11.13 11.28
C GLU A 356 -20.07 -11.56 10.26
N PHE A 357 -19.01 -10.76 10.06
CA PHE A 357 -17.90 -11.13 9.18
C PHE A 357 -17.10 -12.33 9.73
N ILE A 358 -16.80 -12.37 11.03
CA ILE A 358 -16.11 -13.53 11.62
C ILE A 358 -16.99 -14.78 11.57
N GLU A 359 -18.29 -14.63 11.77
CA GLU A 359 -19.24 -15.73 11.67
C GLU A 359 -19.32 -16.27 10.23
N SER A 360 -19.34 -15.39 9.21
CA SER A 360 -19.37 -15.82 7.81
C SER A 360 -18.16 -16.68 7.43
N LEU A 361 -16.98 -16.36 7.96
CA LEU A 361 -15.75 -17.13 7.72
C LEU A 361 -15.79 -18.56 8.28
N LYS A 362 -16.55 -18.81 9.35
CA LYS A 362 -16.65 -20.15 9.94
C LYS A 362 -17.39 -21.12 9.02
N TYR A 363 -18.33 -20.61 8.21
CA TYR A 363 -19.03 -21.42 7.21
C TYR A 363 -18.17 -21.72 5.96
N GLU A 364 -17.14 -20.92 5.71
CA GLU A 364 -16.17 -21.14 4.63
C GLU A 364 -15.07 -22.17 5.01
N GLU A 365 -14.97 -22.55 6.30
CA GLU A 365 -14.02 -23.59 6.75
C GLU A 365 -14.51 -25.03 6.53
N ASP A 366 -15.84 -25.21 6.45
CA ASP A 366 -16.57 -26.47 6.31
C ASP A 366 -16.78 -26.84 4.82
#